data_AF-A0A673HCK6-F1
#
_entry.id   AF-A0A673HCK6-F1
#
_cell.length_a   1.000
_cell.length_b   1.000
_cell.length_c   1.000
_cell.angle_alpha   90.00
_cell.angle_beta   90.00
_cell.angle_gamma   90.00
#
_symmetry.space_group_name_H-M   'P 1'
#
loop_
_entity.id
_entity.type
_entity.pdbx_description
1 polymer ?
#
loop_
_entity_poly.entity_id
_entity_poly.type
_entity_poly.pdbx_seq_one_letter_code
_entity_poly.pdbx_strand_id
1 'polypeptide(L)'
;MTYLLHKLTTSLYCILIIFIHSLPPEFSSQCSSIIKDKQDISEETKSIRGFNMFISSVSEATVLDLYAQFLREMIIQPGIAKANLGVSREDVTLEDHPLNPNPDSRWNTYFKDNEVLLQIDKDVRRLYPDMAFFQRPTDFPCQLILDPENEYETLRRRVEQTTLKAQTVNRNRSGVTNVSSPGKALNLYPSNEYEVLPNGCEAHWEVVERILFIYAKLNPGIAYVQGMNEIVGPIYYTFATDPSSQWKEHAEADTFFCFTSLMSENRDNFIKSLDDSQCGITFKMESVFSKLKEKDTELYLKLQEQNIKPQYFTFRWLTLLLSQEFLLPDVIRIWDSLFSDQERFEFLIPVCCAMLTLIRDQLLAGDFTINMRLLQDYPISDVHAILIKAKELQDGL
;
A
#
# COMPACT_ATOMS: atom_id res chain seq x y z
N MET A 1 -33.82 10.97 -9.51
CA MET A 1 -33.36 9.73 -10.18
C MET A 1 -32.29 9.97 -11.24
N THR A 2 -32.15 11.17 -11.79
CA THR A 2 -31.15 11.53 -12.81
C THR A 2 -29.88 12.23 -12.29
N TYR A 3 -29.76 12.45 -10.97
CA TYR A 3 -28.63 13.17 -10.36
C TYR A 3 -27.62 12.26 -9.61
N LEU A 4 -28.03 11.03 -9.24
CA LEU A 4 -27.15 10.03 -8.63
C LEU A 4 -26.50 9.07 -9.66
N LEU A 5 -27.05 8.99 -10.87
CA LEU A 5 -26.49 8.20 -11.99
C LEU A 5 -25.31 8.90 -12.69
N HIS A 6 -24.96 10.13 -12.31
CA HIS A 6 -23.92 10.92 -12.97
C HIS A 6 -22.66 11.14 -12.11
N LYS A 7 -22.58 10.59 -10.89
CA LYS A 7 -21.50 10.87 -9.94
C LYS A 7 -20.76 9.66 -9.36
N LEU A 8 -21.09 8.44 -9.78
CA LEU A 8 -20.21 7.30 -9.55
C LEU A 8 -19.17 7.29 -10.67
N THR A 9 -18.06 8.00 -10.46
CA THR A 9 -16.83 7.64 -11.18
C THR A 9 -16.55 6.18 -10.86
N THR A 10 -16.51 5.34 -11.88
CA THR A 10 -16.47 3.86 -11.86
C THR A 10 -15.48 3.27 -10.85
N SER A 11 -14.47 4.05 -10.45
CA SER A 11 -13.42 3.63 -9.56
C SER A 11 -13.77 3.49 -8.08
N LEU A 12 -14.58 4.40 -7.54
CA LEU A 12 -14.99 4.31 -6.14
C LEU A 12 -15.89 3.10 -5.88
N TYR A 13 -16.63 2.66 -6.89
CA TYR A 13 -17.58 1.55 -6.77
C TYR A 13 -16.92 0.21 -6.46
N CYS A 14 -15.71 -0.03 -6.99
CA CYS A 14 -15.05 -1.34 -6.89
C CYS A 14 -14.22 -1.48 -5.61
N ILE A 15 -13.60 -0.37 -5.17
CA ILE A 15 -12.91 -0.27 -3.87
C ILE A 15 -13.92 -0.44 -2.71
N LEU A 16 -15.12 0.10 -2.89
CA LEU A 16 -16.25 -0.05 -1.98
C LEU A 16 -16.75 -1.51 -1.87
N ILE A 17 -16.67 -2.30 -2.95
CA ILE A 17 -16.97 -3.75 -2.90
C ILE A 17 -15.97 -4.48 -1.99
N ILE A 18 -14.67 -4.16 -2.10
CA ILE A 18 -13.65 -4.73 -1.20
C ILE A 18 -14.01 -4.40 0.25
N PHE A 19 -14.28 -3.13 0.56
CA PHE A 19 -14.61 -2.65 1.89
C PHE A 19 -15.81 -3.38 2.53
N ILE A 20 -16.83 -3.74 1.75
CA ILE A 20 -18.01 -4.49 2.23
C ILE A 20 -17.64 -5.92 2.67
N HIS A 21 -16.71 -6.57 1.97
CA HIS A 21 -16.26 -7.92 2.30
C HIS A 21 -15.30 -7.98 3.50
N SER A 22 -14.76 -6.84 3.94
CA SER A 22 -13.75 -6.70 5.00
C SER A 22 -14.29 -6.72 6.43
N LEU A 23 -15.61 -6.70 6.60
CA LEU A 23 -16.22 -6.57 7.92
C LEU A 23 -16.13 -7.88 8.74
N PRO A 24 -16.03 -7.81 10.08
CA PRO A 24 -15.79 -9.00 10.91
C PRO A 24 -16.85 -10.11 10.76
N PRO A 25 -16.51 -11.40 10.98
CA PRO A 25 -17.39 -12.56 10.75
C PRO A 25 -18.70 -12.55 11.54
N GLU A 26 -18.71 -11.90 12.70
CA GLU A 26 -19.89 -11.69 13.55
C GLU A 26 -21.00 -10.91 12.82
N PHE A 27 -20.63 -10.09 11.83
CA PHE A 27 -21.54 -9.32 10.97
C PHE A 27 -21.93 -10.07 9.67
N SER A 28 -21.15 -11.06 9.23
CA SER A 28 -21.39 -11.89 8.03
C SER A 28 -22.61 -12.81 8.14
N SER A 29 -22.88 -13.31 9.36
CA SER A 29 -24.04 -14.18 9.66
C SER A 29 -25.39 -13.45 9.54
N GLN A 30 -25.45 -12.18 9.96
CA GLN A 30 -26.63 -11.32 9.77
C GLN A 30 -26.86 -10.96 8.30
N CYS A 31 -25.79 -10.76 7.52
CA CYS A 31 -25.87 -10.47 6.08
C CYS A 31 -26.42 -11.67 5.28
N SER A 32 -26.01 -12.89 5.64
CA SER A 32 -26.43 -14.14 4.97
C SER A 32 -27.93 -14.46 5.13
N SER A 33 -28.54 -13.97 6.21
CA SER A 33 -29.98 -14.08 6.49
C SER A 33 -30.82 -13.15 5.58
N ILE A 34 -30.35 -11.92 5.38
CA ILE A 34 -31.07 -10.88 4.62
C ILE A 34 -31.01 -11.11 3.10
N ILE A 35 -29.95 -11.78 2.62
CA ILE A 35 -29.79 -12.16 1.21
C ILE A 35 -30.77 -13.27 0.79
N LYS A 36 -31.19 -14.14 1.72
CA LYS A 36 -32.09 -15.27 1.43
C LYS A 36 -33.56 -14.87 1.20
N ASP A 37 -34.00 -13.70 1.69
CA ASP A 37 -35.42 -13.32 1.67
C ASP A 37 -35.89 -12.56 0.41
N LYS A 38 -35.02 -12.25 -0.56
CA LYS A 38 -35.41 -11.47 -1.75
C LYS A 38 -34.83 -12.01 -3.05
N GLN A 39 -35.30 -13.19 -3.43
CA GLN A 39 -34.82 -13.92 -4.60
C GLN A 39 -35.42 -13.47 -5.95
N ASP A 40 -36.21 -12.39 -6.02
CA ASP A 40 -37.08 -12.17 -7.19
C ASP A 40 -37.06 -10.74 -7.77
N ILE A 41 -35.88 -10.16 -8.05
CA ILE A 41 -35.72 -8.89 -8.81
C ILE A 41 -34.36 -8.88 -9.56
N SER A 42 -34.33 -8.35 -10.79
CA SER A 42 -33.25 -8.38 -11.80
C SER A 42 -31.84 -7.95 -11.34
N GLU A 43 -30.83 -8.61 -11.93
CA GLU A 43 -29.42 -8.68 -11.49
C GLU A 43 -28.64 -7.35 -11.49
N GLU A 44 -28.94 -6.37 -12.34
CA GLU A 44 -28.18 -5.11 -12.39
C GLU A 44 -28.49 -4.13 -11.25
N THR A 45 -29.64 -4.26 -10.58
CA THR A 45 -30.08 -3.29 -9.55
C THR A 45 -29.81 -3.74 -8.12
N LYS A 46 -29.47 -5.03 -7.92
CA LYS A 46 -29.22 -5.62 -6.59
C LYS A 46 -27.90 -5.12 -5.96
N SER A 47 -26.86 -4.91 -6.76
CA SER A 47 -25.54 -4.46 -6.27
C SER A 47 -25.59 -3.04 -5.69
N ILE A 48 -26.38 -2.14 -6.29
CA ILE A 48 -26.46 -0.72 -5.90
C ILE A 48 -27.50 -0.44 -4.79
N ARG A 49 -28.60 -1.21 -4.72
CA ARG A 49 -29.64 -1.02 -3.68
C ARG A 49 -29.35 -1.75 -2.37
N GLY A 50 -28.65 -2.89 -2.40
CA GLY A 50 -28.15 -3.53 -1.17
C GLY A 50 -27.12 -2.66 -0.45
N PHE A 51 -26.33 -1.92 -1.24
CA PHE A 51 -25.27 -1.02 -0.79
C PHE A 51 -25.79 0.18 0.05
N ASN A 52 -26.85 0.86 -0.38
CA ASN A 52 -27.44 1.98 0.39
C ASN A 52 -28.14 1.54 1.70
N MET A 53 -28.45 0.26 1.87
CA MET A 53 -29.11 -0.28 3.06
C MET A 53 -28.12 -0.89 4.07
N PHE A 54 -26.84 -0.99 3.70
CA PHE A 54 -25.79 -1.63 4.53
C PHE A 54 -24.90 -0.62 5.27
N ILE A 55 -24.62 0.54 4.66
CA ILE A 55 -24.11 1.74 5.36
C ILE A 55 -25.02 2.12 6.55
N SER A 56 -26.28 1.68 6.57
CA SER A 56 -27.20 1.88 7.70
C SER A 56 -27.11 0.84 8.84
N SER A 57 -26.32 -0.24 8.73
CA SER A 57 -26.27 -1.31 9.77
C SER A 57 -24.99 -1.38 10.62
N VAL A 58 -23.86 -0.83 10.15
CA VAL A 58 -22.69 -0.51 10.98
C VAL A 58 -22.51 0.99 10.85
N SER A 59 -22.66 1.75 11.93
CA SER A 59 -22.52 3.20 11.81
C SER A 59 -21.09 3.56 11.43
N GLU A 60 -20.93 4.41 10.41
CA GLU A 60 -19.69 5.12 10.03
C GLU A 60 -18.86 5.54 11.26
N ALA A 61 -19.54 6.01 12.32
CA ALA A 61 -18.96 6.33 13.62
C ALA A 61 -18.10 5.21 14.23
N THR A 62 -18.52 3.94 14.14
CA THR A 62 -17.83 2.81 14.76
C THR A 62 -16.50 2.50 14.07
N VAL A 63 -16.42 2.65 12.75
CA VAL A 63 -15.19 2.42 11.97
C VAL A 63 -14.16 3.50 12.30
N LEU A 64 -14.62 4.76 12.36
CA LEU A 64 -13.79 5.91 12.73
C LEU A 64 -13.31 5.82 14.19
N ASP A 65 -14.19 5.44 15.11
CA ASP A 65 -13.86 5.25 16.52
C ASP A 65 -12.80 4.14 16.71
N LEU A 66 -12.94 3.03 16.00
CA LEU A 66 -11.98 1.93 16.03
C LEU A 66 -10.61 2.35 15.48
N TYR A 67 -10.58 3.03 14.34
CA TYR A 67 -9.32 3.54 13.79
C TYR A 67 -8.66 4.55 14.73
N ALA A 68 -9.44 5.46 15.30
CA ALA A 68 -8.97 6.41 16.31
C ALA A 68 -8.43 5.71 17.57
N GLN A 69 -8.95 4.54 17.94
CA GLN A 69 -8.39 3.71 19.01
C GLN A 69 -7.00 3.19 18.63
N PHE A 70 -6.81 2.69 17.40
CA PHE A 70 -5.48 2.26 16.92
C PHE A 70 -4.45 3.39 16.96
N LEU A 71 -4.86 4.60 16.56
CA LEU A 71 -3.99 5.79 16.67
C LEU A 71 -3.54 6.03 18.12
N ARG A 72 -4.47 5.96 19.07
CA ARG A 72 -4.17 6.16 20.50
C ARG A 72 -3.20 5.12 21.04
N GLU A 73 -3.43 3.85 20.74
CA GLU A 73 -2.65 2.74 21.31
C GLU A 73 -1.29 2.56 20.63
N MET A 74 -1.20 2.80 19.31
CA MET A 74 -0.01 2.43 18.53
C MET A 74 0.88 3.61 18.14
N ILE A 75 0.33 4.83 18.08
CA ILE A 75 1.05 6.05 17.70
C ILE A 75 1.27 6.96 18.90
N ILE A 76 0.21 7.27 19.66
CA ILE A 76 0.22 8.26 20.75
C ILE A 76 0.82 7.70 22.05
N GLN A 77 0.49 6.45 22.41
CA GLN A 77 1.03 5.77 23.59
C GLN A 77 1.97 4.62 23.23
N PRO A 78 3.13 4.86 22.59
CA PRO A 78 4.06 3.78 22.29
C PRO A 78 4.86 3.41 23.55
N GLY A 79 4.20 3.08 24.68
CA GLY A 79 4.81 2.54 25.91
C GLY A 79 5.95 3.32 26.58
N ILE A 80 6.42 4.43 26.01
CA ILE A 80 7.69 5.14 26.32
C ILE A 80 7.47 6.65 26.49
N ALA A 81 6.28 7.17 26.18
CA ALA A 81 5.96 8.61 26.20
C ALA A 81 6.20 9.32 27.55
N LYS A 82 6.39 8.58 28.64
CA LYS A 82 6.73 9.14 29.96
C LYS A 82 8.23 9.38 30.20
N ALA A 83 9.13 8.81 29.39
CA ALA A 83 10.57 8.90 29.61
C ALA A 83 11.20 10.27 29.25
N ASN A 84 10.57 11.05 28.38
CA ASN A 84 11.11 12.31 27.84
C ASN A 84 10.62 13.57 28.58
N LEU A 85 9.72 13.42 29.55
CA LEU A 85 9.03 14.54 30.22
C LEU A 85 9.67 15.01 31.53
N GLY A 86 10.86 14.52 31.88
CA GLY A 86 11.56 14.95 33.11
C GLY A 86 10.85 14.62 34.42
N VAL A 87 9.69 13.96 34.37
CA VAL A 87 9.04 13.30 35.49
C VAL A 87 9.80 11.99 35.75
N SER A 88 9.97 11.61 37.02
CA SER A 88 10.67 10.41 37.48
C SER A 88 10.61 9.24 36.48
N ARG A 89 11.78 8.68 36.10
CA ARG A 89 11.89 7.51 35.20
C ARG A 89 11.30 6.26 35.86
N GLU A 90 9.98 6.18 35.93
CA GLU A 90 9.25 5.02 36.42
C GLU A 90 9.16 3.89 35.37
N ASP A 91 9.51 4.19 34.10
CA ASP A 91 9.40 3.23 32.98
C ASP A 91 10.66 2.41 32.70
N VAL A 92 11.76 2.67 33.40
CA VAL A 92 13.04 1.99 33.19
C VAL A 92 13.33 1.09 34.38
N THR A 93 12.89 -0.16 34.29
CA THR A 93 13.23 -1.19 35.28
C THR A 93 14.45 -1.98 34.81
N LEU A 94 15.08 -2.75 35.69
CA LEU A 94 16.15 -3.68 35.29
C LEU A 94 15.69 -4.64 34.17
N GLU A 95 14.42 -5.02 34.16
CA GLU A 95 13.81 -5.95 33.21
C GLU A 95 13.36 -5.27 31.91
N ASP A 96 13.25 -3.94 31.89
CA ASP A 96 12.76 -3.15 30.76
C ASP A 96 13.59 -1.86 30.58
N HIS A 97 14.78 -2.01 29.99
CA HIS A 97 15.76 -0.95 29.75
C HIS A 97 16.19 -0.96 28.27
N PRO A 98 16.57 0.17 27.65
CA PRO A 98 17.04 0.27 26.25
C PRO A 98 18.20 -0.65 25.84
N LEU A 99 18.90 -1.25 26.81
CA LEU A 99 20.06 -2.11 26.61
C LEU A 99 19.81 -3.54 27.09
N ASN A 100 18.57 -3.83 27.52
CA ASN A 100 18.20 -5.15 27.98
C ASN A 100 17.94 -6.06 26.77
N PRO A 101 18.62 -7.22 26.66
CA PRO A 101 18.41 -8.16 25.57
C PRO A 101 17.11 -8.97 25.69
N ASN A 102 16.32 -8.77 26.75
CA ASN A 102 15.05 -9.47 26.95
C ASN A 102 14.13 -9.29 25.72
N PRO A 103 13.70 -10.36 25.05
CA PRO A 103 12.80 -10.28 23.90
C PRO A 103 11.44 -9.65 24.24
N ASP A 104 11.00 -9.75 25.50
CA ASP A 104 9.71 -9.23 25.97
C ASP A 104 9.79 -7.75 26.44
N SER A 105 10.96 -7.12 26.34
CA SER A 105 11.13 -5.71 26.72
C SER A 105 10.38 -4.78 25.76
N ARG A 106 9.73 -3.75 26.32
CA ARG A 106 9.08 -2.68 25.55
C ARG A 106 10.09 -1.91 24.70
N TRP A 107 11.33 -1.78 25.16
CA TRP A 107 12.42 -1.17 24.39
C TRP A 107 12.84 -2.00 23.17
N ASN A 108 12.94 -3.32 23.32
CA ASN A 108 13.24 -4.20 22.19
C ASN A 108 12.16 -4.09 21.11
N THR A 109 10.89 -4.09 21.54
CA THR A 109 9.73 -3.86 20.65
C THR A 109 9.80 -2.48 19.98
N TYR A 110 10.12 -1.42 20.73
CA TYR A 110 10.26 -0.07 20.19
C TYR A 110 11.36 0.04 19.12
N PHE A 111 12.53 -0.57 19.34
CA PHE A 111 13.60 -0.56 18.35
C PHE A 111 13.25 -1.35 17.09
N LYS A 112 12.59 -2.51 17.24
CA LYS A 112 12.06 -3.26 16.10
C LYS A 112 11.01 -2.46 15.32
N ASP A 113 10.09 -1.80 16.02
CA ASP A 113 9.11 -0.90 15.41
C ASP A 113 9.81 0.23 14.64
N ASN A 114 10.90 0.80 15.16
CA ASN A 114 11.66 1.84 14.47
C ASN A 114 12.38 1.31 13.22
N GLU A 115 12.87 0.06 13.21
CA GLU A 115 13.43 -0.56 12.00
C GLU A 115 12.38 -0.72 10.90
N VAL A 116 11.15 -1.11 11.27
CA VAL A 116 10.01 -1.18 10.33
C VAL A 116 9.63 0.22 9.85
N LEU A 117 9.50 1.18 10.77
CA LEU A 117 9.16 2.56 10.45
C LEU A 117 10.16 3.19 9.48
N LEU A 118 11.47 2.96 9.67
CA LEU A 118 12.51 3.46 8.77
C LEU A 118 12.45 2.85 7.37
N GLN A 119 11.94 1.63 7.22
CA GLN A 119 11.72 1.04 5.90
C GLN A 119 10.51 1.70 5.22
N ILE A 120 9.41 1.83 5.96
CA ILE A 120 8.20 2.50 5.49
C ILE A 120 8.52 3.94 5.06
N ASP A 121 9.16 4.73 5.91
CA ASP A 121 9.54 6.13 5.65
C ASP A 121 10.29 6.29 4.32
N LYS A 122 11.29 5.41 4.07
CA LYS A 122 12.08 5.45 2.83
C LYS A 122 11.24 5.19 1.58
N ASP A 123 10.29 4.27 1.68
CA ASP A 123 9.47 3.83 0.55
C ASP A 123 8.36 4.85 0.27
N VAL A 124 7.63 5.33 1.29
CA VAL A 124 6.55 6.32 1.11
C VAL A 124 7.07 7.67 0.64
N ARG A 125 8.30 8.06 1.02
CA ARG A 125 8.96 9.26 0.49
C ARG A 125 9.27 9.18 -1.00
N ARG A 126 9.29 7.99 -1.59
CA ARG A 126 9.58 7.76 -3.01
C ARG A 126 8.34 7.33 -3.79
N LEU A 127 7.18 7.28 -3.14
CA LEU A 127 5.91 6.89 -3.73
C LEU A 127 5.47 7.94 -4.75
N TYR A 128 5.28 7.51 -6.01
CA TYR A 128 4.88 8.35 -7.15
C TYR A 128 5.60 9.72 -7.20
N PRO A 129 6.94 9.75 -7.45
CA PRO A 129 7.74 10.98 -7.34
C PRO A 129 7.36 12.04 -8.39
N ASP A 130 6.81 11.62 -9.52
CA ASP A 130 6.30 12.52 -10.57
C ASP A 130 4.94 13.14 -10.21
N MET A 131 4.32 12.70 -9.11
CA MET A 131 3.04 13.18 -8.64
C MET A 131 3.19 14.01 -7.36
N ALA A 132 3.07 15.34 -7.49
CA ALA A 132 3.13 16.27 -6.36
C ALA A 132 2.07 16.02 -5.26
N PHE A 133 1.07 15.16 -5.51
CA PHE A 133 0.02 14.84 -4.56
C PHE A 133 0.58 14.41 -3.20
N PHE A 134 1.50 13.45 -3.18
CA PHE A 134 1.95 12.85 -1.92
C PHE A 134 2.79 13.81 -1.07
N GLN A 135 3.48 14.78 -1.69
CA GLN A 135 4.31 15.77 -0.99
C GLN A 135 3.51 16.99 -0.50
N ARG A 136 2.29 17.20 -1.01
CA ARG A 136 1.44 18.32 -0.58
C ARG A 136 0.84 18.08 0.80
N PRO A 137 0.53 19.17 1.54
CA PRO A 137 -0.25 19.06 2.78
C PRO A 137 -1.64 18.49 2.49
N THR A 138 -2.11 17.62 3.38
CA THR A 138 -3.52 17.19 3.38
C THR A 138 -4.43 18.32 3.88
N ASP A 139 -5.64 18.40 3.33
CA ASP A 139 -6.70 19.29 3.83
C ASP A 139 -7.25 18.81 5.20
N PHE A 140 -7.03 17.53 5.54
CA PHE A 140 -7.55 16.87 6.74
C PHE A 140 -6.41 16.28 7.58
N PRO A 141 -5.56 17.12 8.22
CA PRO A 141 -4.52 16.64 9.11
C PRO A 141 -5.11 15.97 10.35
N CYS A 142 -4.51 14.86 10.79
CA CYS A 142 -4.98 14.10 11.94
C CYS A 142 -4.77 14.88 13.24
N GLN A 143 -5.84 15.53 13.71
CA GLN A 143 -5.81 16.39 14.90
C GLN A 143 -5.44 15.63 16.17
N LEU A 144 -5.77 14.34 16.26
CA LEU A 144 -5.37 13.50 17.40
C LEU A 144 -3.85 13.38 17.53
N ILE A 145 -3.10 13.56 16.44
CA ILE A 145 -1.64 13.39 16.38
C ILE A 145 -0.92 14.74 16.31
N LEU A 146 -1.53 15.75 15.70
CA LEU A 146 -0.91 17.04 15.43
C LEU A 146 -1.31 18.15 16.41
N ASP A 147 -2.08 17.82 17.46
CA ASP A 147 -2.44 18.76 18.51
C ASP A 147 -1.19 19.41 19.15
N PRO A 148 -1.04 20.74 19.10
CA PRO A 148 0.09 21.45 19.70
C PRO A 148 0.21 21.27 21.23
N GLU A 149 -0.89 20.92 21.91
CA GLU A 149 -0.90 20.69 23.36
C GLU A 149 -0.40 19.28 23.73
N ASN A 150 -0.26 18.39 22.75
CA ASN A 150 0.17 17.01 22.99
C ASN A 150 1.70 16.86 23.04
N GLU A 151 2.20 16.25 24.11
CA GLU A 151 3.64 16.07 24.36
C GLU A 151 4.19 14.68 23.94
N TYR A 152 3.48 13.90 23.11
CA TYR A 152 3.97 12.59 22.65
C TYR A 152 4.94 12.69 21.47
N GLU A 153 5.53 11.54 21.14
CA GLU A 153 6.49 11.38 20.07
C GLU A 153 5.84 11.01 18.74
N THR A 154 5.85 11.93 17.78
CA THR A 154 5.37 11.67 16.40
C THR A 154 6.27 10.66 15.68
N LEU A 155 5.72 9.95 14.68
CA LEU A 155 6.51 9.06 13.81
C LEU A 155 7.68 9.79 13.14
N ARG A 156 7.44 11.00 12.62
CA ARG A 156 8.47 11.91 12.09
C ARG A 156 9.65 12.07 13.05
N ARG A 157 9.37 12.38 14.32
CA ARG A 157 10.41 12.53 15.36
C ARG A 157 11.16 11.23 15.66
N ARG A 158 10.48 10.07 15.63
CA ARG A 158 11.12 8.75 15.80
C ARG A 158 12.10 8.46 14.67
N VAL A 159 11.72 8.75 13.43
CA VAL A 159 12.59 8.61 12.26
C VAL A 159 13.82 9.51 12.41
N GLU A 160 13.63 10.80 12.70
CA GLU A 160 14.72 11.76 12.88
C GLU A 160 15.73 11.35 13.95
N GLN A 161 15.26 10.85 15.10
CA GLN A 161 16.12 10.38 16.19
C GLN A 161 16.91 9.12 15.83
N THR A 162 16.34 8.26 14.97
CA THR A 162 16.99 7.01 14.56
C THR A 162 18.04 7.26 13.46
N THR A 163 17.87 8.32 12.66
CA THR A 163 18.86 8.75 11.66
C THR A 163 19.96 9.62 12.27
N LEU A 164 21.16 9.06 12.44
CA LEU A 164 22.32 9.82 12.91
C LEU A 164 22.77 10.85 11.86
N LYS A 165 22.77 12.14 12.22
CA LYS A 165 23.35 13.20 11.39
C LYS A 165 24.88 13.09 11.39
N ALA A 166 25.46 12.67 10.28
CA ALA A 166 26.91 12.67 10.10
C ALA A 166 27.40 14.11 9.82
N GLN A 167 28.49 14.53 10.46
CA GLN A 167 29.14 15.81 10.22
C GLN A 167 30.63 15.62 10.00
N THR A 168 31.20 16.40 9.07
CA THR A 168 32.64 16.40 8.83
C THR A 168 33.35 17.17 9.95
N VAL A 169 34.23 16.48 10.67
CA VAL A 169 35.09 17.08 11.68
C VAL A 169 36.38 17.59 11.05
N ASN A 170 36.69 18.86 11.29
CA ASN A 170 37.97 19.43 10.88
C ASN A 170 38.99 19.21 12.00
N ARG A 171 40.08 18.51 11.69
CA ARG A 171 41.22 18.34 12.60
C ARG A 171 42.17 19.52 12.45
N ASN A 172 42.43 20.25 13.54
CA ASN A 172 43.59 21.13 13.58
C ASN A 172 44.83 20.36 14.08
N ARG A 173 46.03 20.83 13.72
CA ARG A 173 47.33 20.21 14.07
C ARG A 173 47.61 20.21 15.58
N SER A 174 46.72 20.78 16.39
CA SER A 174 46.78 20.80 17.85
C SER A 174 45.94 19.70 18.51
N GLY A 175 45.31 18.82 17.72
CA GLY A 175 44.49 17.72 18.24
C GLY A 175 43.08 18.13 18.65
N VAL A 176 42.67 19.38 18.43
CA VAL A 176 41.30 19.86 18.69
C VAL A 176 40.45 19.60 17.44
N THR A 177 39.35 18.87 17.61
CA THR A 177 38.34 18.65 16.57
C THR A 177 37.31 19.76 16.62
N ASN A 178 37.24 20.60 15.59
CA ASN A 178 36.13 21.53 15.44
C ASN A 178 35.07 20.87 14.55
N VAL A 179 33.85 20.81 15.07
CA VAL A 179 32.68 20.43 14.28
C VAL A 179 32.38 21.60 13.35
N SER A 180 32.42 21.37 12.04
CA SER A 180 32.05 22.42 11.11
C SER A 180 30.54 22.66 11.21
N SER A 181 30.12 23.86 11.61
CA SER A 181 28.73 24.28 11.41
C SER A 181 28.44 24.20 9.91
N PRO A 182 27.20 23.86 9.48
CA PRO A 182 26.84 23.88 8.07
C PRO A 182 26.89 25.34 7.59
N GLY A 183 28.07 25.79 7.19
CA GLY A 183 28.21 26.92 6.30
C GLY A 183 27.49 26.54 5.03
N LYS A 184 26.87 27.53 4.38
CA LYS A 184 26.24 27.49 3.05
C LYS A 184 27.22 27.02 1.98
N ALA A 185 27.74 25.80 2.09
CA ALA A 185 28.46 25.12 1.06
C ALA A 185 27.43 24.82 -0.01
N LEU A 186 27.72 25.31 -1.22
CA LEU A 186 26.96 25.04 -2.43
C LEU A 186 26.69 23.52 -2.49
N ASN A 187 25.43 23.14 -2.25
CA ASN A 187 24.95 21.76 -2.30
C ASN A 187 25.14 21.24 -3.73
N LEU A 188 26.31 20.67 -4.00
CA LEU A 188 26.67 20.02 -5.27
C LEU A 188 26.12 18.59 -5.39
N TYR A 189 25.26 18.20 -4.46
CA TYR A 189 24.34 17.07 -4.56
C TYR A 189 22.96 17.57 -4.11
N PRO A 190 21.88 17.41 -4.89
CA PRO A 190 20.54 17.63 -4.38
C PRO A 190 20.31 16.60 -3.28
N SER A 191 20.33 17.03 -2.02
CA SER A 191 19.81 16.22 -0.93
C SER A 191 18.32 16.00 -1.21
N ASN A 192 17.87 14.74 -1.13
CA ASN A 192 16.46 14.33 -1.07
C ASN A 192 15.73 14.88 0.19
N GLU A 193 16.06 16.09 0.65
CA GLU A 193 15.46 16.73 1.81
C GLU A 193 14.12 17.35 1.38
N TYR A 194 13.06 16.54 1.44
CA TYR A 194 11.69 17.04 1.38
C TYR A 194 11.47 18.09 2.47
N GLU A 195 10.78 19.19 2.13
CA GLU A 195 10.51 20.27 3.07
C GLU A 195 9.59 19.79 4.21
N VAL A 196 10.04 19.98 5.45
CA VAL A 196 9.23 19.71 6.63
C VAL A 196 8.11 20.75 6.70
N LEU A 197 6.86 20.29 6.64
CA LEU A 197 5.70 21.16 6.71
C LEU A 197 5.57 21.83 8.10
N PRO A 198 4.96 23.02 8.19
CA PRO A 198 4.74 23.72 9.46
C PRO A 198 3.97 22.88 10.49
N ASN A 199 4.08 23.25 11.76
CA ASN A 199 3.33 22.60 12.85
C ASN A 199 1.82 22.64 12.58
N GLY A 200 1.13 21.53 12.86
CA GLY A 200 -0.30 21.36 12.57
C GLY A 200 -0.60 20.86 11.15
N CYS A 201 0.41 20.78 10.28
CA CYS A 201 0.29 20.22 8.94
C CYS A 201 1.05 18.91 8.81
N GLU A 202 0.52 18.01 7.99
CA GLU A 202 1.21 16.80 7.53
C GLU A 202 1.01 16.61 6.03
N ALA A 203 1.97 15.96 5.40
CA ALA A 203 1.91 15.63 4.00
C ALA A 203 1.10 14.35 3.77
N HIS A 204 0.56 14.18 2.58
CA HIS A 204 -0.14 12.96 2.21
C HIS A 204 0.72 11.69 2.39
N TRP A 205 2.05 11.75 2.16
CA TRP A 205 2.94 10.62 2.42
C TRP A 205 3.06 10.25 3.91
N GLU A 206 2.90 11.20 4.84
CA GLU A 206 2.91 10.94 6.29
C GLU A 206 1.65 10.20 6.75
N VAL A 207 0.52 10.50 6.10
CA VAL A 207 -0.72 9.74 6.31
C VAL A 207 -0.53 8.29 5.84
N VAL A 208 0.08 8.09 4.67
CA VAL A 208 0.40 6.74 4.15
C VAL A 208 1.39 6.00 5.06
N GLU A 209 2.44 6.68 5.56
CA GLU A 209 3.38 6.13 6.54
C GLU A 209 2.64 5.55 7.75
N ARG A 210 1.72 6.35 8.30
CA ARG A 210 0.95 5.98 9.48
C ARG A 210 0.04 4.79 9.25
N ILE A 211 -0.67 4.76 8.12
CA ILE A 211 -1.52 3.62 7.73
C ILE A 211 -0.70 2.32 7.68
N LEU A 212 0.45 2.34 7.00
CA LEU A 212 1.33 1.18 6.86
C LEU A 212 1.95 0.75 8.19
N PHE A 213 2.33 1.72 9.03
CA PHE A 213 2.90 1.44 10.34
C PHE A 213 1.88 0.75 11.26
N ILE A 214 0.65 1.23 11.30
CA ILE A 214 -0.44 0.60 12.07
C ILE A 214 -0.73 -0.81 11.54
N TYR A 215 -0.79 -0.98 10.21
CA TYR A 215 -0.98 -2.29 9.59
C TYR A 215 0.12 -3.29 10.01
N ALA A 216 1.39 -2.87 9.96
CA ALA A 216 2.52 -3.72 10.32
C ALA A 216 2.46 -4.14 11.80
N LYS A 217 2.04 -3.25 12.70
CA LYS A 217 1.87 -3.55 14.12
C LYS A 217 0.71 -4.51 14.40
N LEU A 218 -0.39 -4.38 13.68
CA LEU A 218 -1.55 -5.28 13.81
C LEU A 218 -1.32 -6.66 13.18
N ASN A 219 -0.39 -6.76 12.22
CA ASN A 219 -0.14 -7.98 11.46
C ASN A 219 1.32 -8.46 11.60
N PRO A 220 1.82 -8.77 12.81
CA PRO A 220 3.25 -9.07 13.04
C PRO A 220 3.76 -10.31 12.28
N GLY A 221 2.87 -11.20 11.83
CA GLY A 221 3.24 -12.37 11.03
C GLY A 221 3.62 -12.06 9.58
N ILE A 222 3.22 -10.89 9.05
CA ILE A 222 3.66 -10.37 7.74
C ILE A 222 4.53 -9.13 7.94
N ALA A 223 4.11 -8.27 8.86
CA ALA A 223 4.61 -6.92 9.07
C ALA A 223 4.56 -6.09 7.78
N TYR A 224 5.47 -5.12 7.64
CA TYR A 224 5.66 -4.38 6.40
C TYR A 224 6.57 -5.16 5.44
N VAL A 225 6.16 -5.24 4.17
CA VAL A 225 6.98 -5.76 3.08
C VAL A 225 7.13 -4.66 2.03
N GLN A 226 8.37 -4.43 1.57
CA GLN A 226 8.66 -3.44 0.53
C GLN A 226 7.77 -3.67 -0.70
N GLY A 227 7.11 -2.61 -1.17
CA GLY A 227 6.11 -2.66 -2.23
C GLY A 227 4.67 -2.50 -1.74
N MET A 228 4.38 -2.74 -0.45
CA MET A 228 3.06 -2.45 0.12
C MET A 228 2.68 -0.96 -0.02
N ASN A 229 3.66 -0.06 -0.01
CA ASN A 229 3.50 1.38 -0.27
C ASN A 229 2.86 1.66 -1.65
N GLU A 230 3.20 0.85 -2.67
CA GLU A 230 2.66 0.97 -4.03
C GLU A 230 1.23 0.44 -4.15
N ILE A 231 0.76 -0.33 -3.17
CA ILE A 231 -0.62 -0.83 -3.11
C ILE A 231 -1.49 0.15 -2.33
N VAL A 232 -1.04 0.62 -1.17
CA VAL A 232 -1.82 1.57 -0.36
C VAL A 232 -1.93 2.95 -1.03
N GLY A 233 -0.93 3.35 -1.81
CA GLY A 233 -0.87 4.65 -2.48
C GLY A 233 -2.09 4.95 -3.37
N PRO A 234 -2.43 4.08 -4.35
CA PRO A 234 -3.62 4.27 -5.18
C PRO A 234 -4.95 4.25 -4.41
N ILE A 235 -5.07 3.41 -3.37
CA ILE A 235 -6.26 3.37 -2.51
C ILE A 235 -6.43 4.72 -1.80
N TYR A 236 -5.37 5.20 -1.15
CA TYR A 236 -5.38 6.46 -0.43
C TYR A 236 -5.67 7.63 -1.35
N TYR A 237 -5.00 7.70 -2.51
CA TYR A 237 -5.25 8.75 -3.48
C TYR A 237 -6.73 8.81 -3.89
N THR A 238 -7.35 7.65 -4.11
CA THR A 238 -8.75 7.57 -4.54
C THR A 238 -9.70 8.12 -3.48
N PHE A 239 -9.49 7.79 -2.20
CA PHE A 239 -10.31 8.31 -1.11
C PHE A 239 -10.01 9.79 -0.78
N ALA A 240 -8.74 10.17 -0.77
CA ALA A 240 -8.32 11.53 -0.43
C ALA A 240 -8.61 12.56 -1.54
N THR A 241 -8.92 12.11 -2.76
CA THR A 241 -9.36 12.97 -3.87
C THR A 241 -10.85 12.90 -4.16
N ASP A 242 -11.64 12.28 -3.27
CA ASP A 242 -13.10 12.19 -3.43
C ASP A 242 -13.73 13.59 -3.61
N PRO A 243 -14.70 13.76 -4.54
CA PRO A 243 -15.39 15.03 -4.73
C PRO A 243 -16.15 15.53 -3.49
N SER A 244 -16.51 14.65 -2.57
CA SER A 244 -17.16 14.95 -1.30
C SER A 244 -16.15 15.27 -0.22
N SER A 245 -16.26 16.46 0.37
CA SER A 245 -15.44 16.84 1.53
C SER A 245 -15.61 15.89 2.72
N GLN A 246 -16.81 15.33 2.91
CA GLN A 246 -17.10 14.40 4.01
C GLN A 246 -16.30 13.09 3.85
N TRP A 247 -16.25 12.54 2.63
CA TRP A 247 -15.52 11.29 2.38
C TRP A 247 -14.00 11.49 2.45
N LYS A 248 -13.50 12.65 1.99
CA LYS A 248 -12.07 12.98 2.11
C LYS A 248 -11.59 13.05 3.56
N GLU A 249 -12.43 13.52 4.48
CA GLU A 249 -12.10 13.58 5.91
C GLU A 249 -11.86 12.18 6.51
N HIS A 250 -12.53 11.16 5.97
CA HIS A 250 -12.43 9.77 6.42
C HIS A 250 -11.40 8.93 5.64
N ALA A 251 -10.73 9.54 4.66
CA ALA A 251 -9.86 8.84 3.71
C ALA A 251 -8.78 7.99 4.36
N GLU A 252 -8.18 8.44 5.47
CA GLU A 252 -7.14 7.67 6.17
C GLU A 252 -7.68 6.35 6.74
N ALA A 253 -8.80 6.42 7.48
CA ALA A 253 -9.42 5.25 8.11
C ALA A 253 -9.96 4.28 7.06
N ASP A 254 -10.64 4.81 6.04
CA ASP A 254 -11.18 4.00 4.94
C ASP A 254 -10.07 3.31 4.16
N THR A 255 -8.95 4.00 3.91
CA THR A 255 -7.76 3.41 3.31
C THR A 255 -7.24 2.26 4.15
N PHE A 256 -7.11 2.45 5.46
CA PHE A 256 -6.57 1.42 6.35
C PHE A 256 -7.39 0.13 6.28
N PHE A 257 -8.72 0.20 6.40
CA PHE A 257 -9.56 -0.99 6.37
C PHE A 257 -9.62 -1.63 4.98
N CYS A 258 -9.72 -0.82 3.91
CA CYS A 258 -9.69 -1.32 2.55
C CYS A 258 -8.36 -2.03 2.23
N PHE A 259 -7.23 -1.41 2.58
CA PHE A 259 -5.91 -1.99 2.42
C PHE A 259 -5.75 -3.28 3.22
N THR A 260 -6.16 -3.27 4.48
CA THR A 260 -6.08 -4.46 5.35
C THR A 260 -6.85 -5.64 4.77
N SER A 261 -8.05 -5.39 4.23
CA SER A 261 -8.84 -6.42 3.54
C SER A 261 -8.15 -6.97 2.32
N LEU A 262 -7.70 -6.09 1.42
CA LEU A 262 -7.01 -6.49 0.20
C LEU A 262 -5.78 -7.34 0.52
N MET A 263 -5.00 -6.92 1.52
CA MET A 263 -3.83 -7.66 1.97
C MET A 263 -4.19 -8.98 2.66
N SER A 264 -5.36 -9.10 3.28
CA SER A 264 -5.81 -10.37 3.88
C SER A 264 -6.14 -11.43 2.82
N GLU A 265 -6.71 -11.02 1.69
CA GLU A 265 -7.03 -11.91 0.58
C GLU A 265 -5.79 -12.29 -0.24
N ASN A 266 -4.82 -11.38 -0.35
CA ASN A 266 -3.57 -11.58 -1.09
C ASN A 266 -2.39 -11.98 -0.19
N ARG A 267 -2.66 -12.33 1.09
CA ARG A 267 -1.65 -12.55 2.13
C ARG A 267 -0.62 -13.60 1.77
N ASP A 268 -1.05 -14.67 1.11
CA ASP A 268 -0.21 -15.82 0.80
C ASP A 268 0.97 -15.45 -0.11
N ASN A 269 0.80 -14.43 -0.97
CA ASN A 269 1.85 -13.92 -1.84
C ASN A 269 2.99 -13.21 -1.10
N PHE A 270 2.78 -12.83 0.16
CA PHE A 270 3.77 -12.12 0.99
C PHE A 270 4.41 -13.01 2.06
N ILE A 271 3.95 -14.25 2.20
CA ILE A 271 4.48 -15.20 3.18
C ILE A 271 5.51 -16.09 2.48
N LYS A 272 6.79 -15.85 2.77
CA LYS A 272 7.92 -16.60 2.19
C LYS A 272 7.80 -18.12 2.32
N SER A 273 7.22 -18.63 3.42
CA SER A 273 7.03 -20.07 3.61
C SER A 273 5.96 -20.68 2.70
N LEU A 274 5.14 -19.85 2.05
CA LEU A 274 4.10 -20.27 1.13
C LEU A 274 4.50 -20.10 -0.34
N ASP A 275 5.70 -19.56 -0.64
CA ASP A 275 6.14 -19.28 -2.01
C ASP A 275 5.98 -20.48 -2.95
N ASP A 276 6.32 -21.68 -2.48
CA ASP A 276 6.28 -22.94 -3.26
C ASP A 276 4.93 -23.69 -3.16
N SER A 277 3.93 -23.12 -2.48
CA SER A 277 2.60 -23.71 -2.34
C SER A 277 1.71 -23.41 -3.56
N GLN A 278 0.59 -24.13 -3.69
CA GLN A 278 -0.38 -23.90 -4.78
C GLN A 278 -1.08 -22.53 -4.70
N CYS A 279 -1.12 -21.90 -3.52
CA CYS A 279 -1.60 -20.51 -3.37
C CYS A 279 -0.46 -19.48 -3.38
N GLY A 280 0.78 -19.95 -3.46
CA GLY A 280 2.00 -19.14 -3.41
C GLY A 280 2.28 -18.36 -4.68
N ILE A 281 3.17 -17.38 -4.55
CA ILE A 281 3.58 -16.53 -5.67
C ILE A 281 4.25 -17.32 -6.80
N THR A 282 5.02 -18.38 -6.50
CA THR A 282 5.65 -19.22 -7.53
C THR A 282 4.62 -19.89 -8.41
N PHE A 283 3.55 -20.43 -7.82
CA PHE A 283 2.47 -21.04 -8.59
C PHE A 283 1.77 -20.03 -9.49
N LYS A 284 1.42 -18.84 -8.97
CA LYS A 284 0.77 -17.79 -9.80
C LYS A 284 1.65 -17.33 -10.96
N MET A 285 2.96 -17.19 -10.74
CA MET A 285 3.92 -16.84 -11.80
C MET A 285 3.97 -17.91 -12.90
N GLU A 286 4.02 -19.20 -12.53
CA GLU A 286 3.99 -20.31 -13.48
C GLU A 286 2.64 -20.43 -14.19
N SER A 287 1.53 -20.05 -13.55
CA SER A 287 0.21 -19.98 -14.17
C SER A 287 0.15 -18.96 -15.30
N VAL A 288 0.85 -17.82 -15.19
CA VAL A 288 0.98 -16.85 -16.31
C VAL A 288 1.69 -17.50 -17.51
N PHE A 289 2.80 -18.20 -17.29
CA PHE A 289 3.52 -18.90 -18.36
C PHE A 289 2.72 -20.06 -18.96
N SER A 290 1.97 -20.79 -18.12
CA SER A 290 1.10 -21.87 -18.56
C SER A 290 -0.03 -21.35 -19.45
N LYS A 291 -0.65 -20.23 -19.07
CA LYS A 291 -1.66 -19.54 -19.87
C LYS A 291 -1.07 -19.02 -21.19
N LEU A 292 0.12 -18.44 -21.15
CA LEU A 292 0.84 -18.02 -22.36
C LEU A 292 1.11 -19.20 -23.28
N LYS A 293 1.58 -20.33 -22.76
CA LYS A 293 1.86 -21.54 -23.56
C LYS A 293 0.62 -22.05 -24.29
N GLU A 294 -0.53 -22.03 -23.61
CA GLU A 294 -1.83 -22.42 -24.17
C GLU A 294 -2.25 -21.49 -25.32
N LYS A 295 -2.04 -20.17 -25.15
CA LYS A 295 -2.59 -19.15 -26.06
C LYS A 295 -1.64 -18.73 -27.17
N ASP A 296 -0.33 -18.76 -26.93
CA ASP A 296 0.71 -18.41 -27.88
C ASP A 296 1.99 -19.23 -27.62
N THR A 297 1.98 -20.46 -28.12
CA THR A 297 3.10 -21.39 -27.95
C THR A 297 4.40 -20.87 -28.57
N GLU A 298 4.34 -20.11 -29.67
CA GLU A 298 5.52 -19.56 -30.33
C GLU A 298 6.22 -18.54 -29.41
N LEU A 299 5.46 -17.59 -28.86
CA LEU A 299 6.00 -16.61 -27.91
C LEU A 299 6.53 -17.29 -26.65
N TYR A 300 5.81 -18.28 -26.11
CA TYR A 300 6.29 -19.07 -24.97
C TYR A 300 7.65 -19.74 -25.27
N LEU A 301 7.78 -20.40 -26.42
CA LEU A 301 9.02 -21.09 -26.79
C LEU A 301 10.19 -20.11 -26.98
N LYS A 302 9.93 -18.92 -27.53
CA LYS A 302 10.92 -17.86 -27.66
C LYS A 302 11.47 -17.42 -26.29
N LEU A 303 10.59 -17.18 -25.31
CA LEU A 303 11.00 -16.80 -23.96
C LEU A 303 11.79 -17.92 -23.27
N GLN A 304 11.38 -19.18 -23.46
CA GLN A 304 12.08 -20.36 -22.95
C GLN A 304 13.47 -20.52 -23.57
N GLU A 305 13.61 -20.37 -24.89
CA GLU A 305 14.89 -20.44 -25.60
C GLU A 305 15.89 -19.42 -25.05
N GLN A 306 15.40 -18.22 -24.73
CA GLN A 306 16.19 -17.15 -24.13
C GLN A 306 16.46 -17.32 -22.63
N ASN A 307 15.94 -18.39 -22.00
CA ASN A 307 15.99 -18.61 -20.56
C ASN A 307 15.37 -17.47 -19.74
N ILE A 308 14.37 -16.78 -20.31
CA ILE A 308 13.58 -15.77 -19.58
C ILE A 308 12.61 -16.51 -18.68
N LYS A 309 12.84 -16.39 -17.37
CA LYS A 309 11.99 -17.02 -16.37
C LYS A 309 10.91 -16.05 -15.88
N PRO A 310 9.70 -16.53 -15.57
CA PRO A 310 8.60 -15.68 -15.10
C PRO A 310 9.00 -14.81 -13.89
N GLN A 311 9.82 -15.34 -12.99
CA GLN A 311 10.20 -14.66 -11.73
C GLN A 311 10.88 -13.30 -11.96
N TYR A 312 11.49 -13.08 -13.14
CA TYR A 312 12.22 -11.85 -13.43
C TYR A 312 11.32 -10.63 -13.70
N PHE A 313 10.02 -10.84 -13.96
CA PHE A 313 9.08 -9.76 -14.27
C PHE A 313 7.69 -9.98 -13.63
N THR A 314 7.15 -11.21 -13.69
CA THR A 314 5.79 -11.50 -13.18
C THR A 314 5.67 -11.41 -11.66
N PHE A 315 6.77 -11.61 -10.92
CA PHE A 315 6.76 -11.47 -9.45
C PHE A 315 6.22 -10.11 -9.03
N ARG A 316 6.81 -9.04 -9.59
CA ARG A 316 6.41 -7.66 -9.32
C ARG A 316 5.01 -7.36 -9.85
N TRP A 317 4.69 -7.83 -11.05
CA TRP A 317 3.37 -7.64 -11.67
C TRP A 317 2.24 -8.17 -10.79
N LEU A 318 2.43 -9.38 -10.24
CA LEU A 318 1.42 -10.06 -9.43
C LEU A 318 1.39 -9.57 -7.99
N THR A 319 2.55 -9.38 -7.34
CA THR A 319 2.61 -8.94 -5.94
C THR A 319 2.13 -7.50 -5.75
N LEU A 320 2.38 -6.63 -6.73
CA LEU A 320 2.00 -5.21 -6.68
C LEU A 320 0.76 -4.87 -7.49
N LEU A 321 0.03 -5.88 -7.99
CA LEU A 321 -1.18 -5.69 -8.79
C LEU A 321 -0.98 -4.68 -9.93
N LEU A 322 0.18 -4.79 -10.61
CA LEU A 322 0.62 -3.93 -11.72
C LEU A 322 0.86 -2.45 -11.37
N SER A 323 0.88 -2.05 -10.10
CA SER A 323 0.94 -0.64 -9.72
C SER A 323 2.25 0.08 -10.07
N GLN A 324 3.34 -0.67 -10.33
CA GLN A 324 4.61 -0.15 -10.81
C GLN A 324 4.81 -0.25 -12.34
N GLU A 325 3.87 -0.85 -13.07
CA GLU A 325 3.96 -0.94 -14.54
C GLU A 325 3.28 0.24 -15.23
N PHE A 326 2.32 0.86 -14.53
CA PHE A 326 1.44 1.86 -15.09
C PHE A 326 1.41 3.12 -14.21
N LEU A 327 1.07 4.25 -14.83
CA LEU A 327 0.84 5.49 -14.09
C LEU A 327 -0.42 5.35 -13.23
N LEU A 328 -0.50 6.13 -12.14
CA LEU A 328 -1.58 6.00 -11.18
C LEU A 328 -3.01 5.98 -11.78
N PRO A 329 -3.39 6.84 -12.76
CA PRO A 329 -4.72 6.78 -13.37
C PRO A 329 -5.01 5.44 -14.07
N ASP A 330 -3.99 4.86 -14.69
CA ASP A 330 -4.05 3.59 -15.40
C ASP A 330 -4.11 2.41 -14.42
N VAL A 331 -3.35 2.48 -13.32
CA VAL A 331 -3.44 1.51 -12.21
C VAL A 331 -4.86 1.47 -11.65
N ILE A 332 -5.42 2.64 -11.35
CA ILE A 332 -6.80 2.77 -10.87
C ILE A 332 -7.76 2.14 -11.88
N ARG A 333 -7.60 2.41 -13.19
CA ARG A 333 -8.47 1.84 -14.21
C ARG A 333 -8.37 0.32 -14.32
N ILE A 334 -7.18 -0.26 -14.17
CA ILE A 334 -6.97 -1.70 -14.10
C ILE A 334 -7.69 -2.26 -12.88
N TRP A 335 -7.53 -1.61 -11.72
CA TRP A 335 -8.11 -2.05 -10.46
C TRP A 335 -9.63 -1.99 -10.44
N ASP A 336 -10.25 -1.03 -11.13
CA ASP A 336 -11.70 -1.03 -11.36
C ASP A 336 -12.17 -2.34 -11.97
N SER A 337 -11.43 -2.83 -12.97
CA SER A 337 -11.75 -4.08 -13.65
C SER A 337 -11.38 -5.31 -12.83
N LEU A 338 -10.22 -5.32 -12.16
CA LEU A 338 -9.83 -6.42 -11.28
C LEU A 338 -10.83 -6.60 -10.14
N PHE A 339 -11.15 -5.54 -9.40
CA PHE A 339 -11.97 -5.61 -8.20
C PHE A 339 -13.47 -5.76 -8.49
N SER A 340 -13.90 -5.49 -9.72
CA SER A 340 -15.24 -5.86 -10.20
C SER A 340 -15.40 -7.36 -10.46
N ASP A 341 -14.30 -8.09 -10.68
CA ASP A 341 -14.32 -9.53 -10.93
C ASP A 341 -14.42 -10.31 -9.61
N GLN A 342 -15.27 -11.36 -9.60
CA GLN A 342 -15.45 -12.22 -8.43
C GLN A 342 -14.18 -13.02 -8.11
N GLU A 343 -13.41 -13.38 -9.13
CA GLU A 343 -12.13 -14.07 -9.03
C GLU A 343 -10.97 -13.11 -9.39
N ARG A 344 -10.99 -11.89 -8.83
CA ARG A 344 -10.06 -10.79 -9.11
C ARG A 344 -8.58 -11.17 -9.26
N PHE A 345 -8.06 -12.05 -8.38
CA PHE A 345 -6.65 -12.46 -8.43
C PHE A 345 -6.37 -13.53 -9.49
N GLU A 346 -7.37 -14.34 -9.85
CA GLU A 346 -7.28 -15.25 -10.99
C GLU A 346 -7.43 -14.48 -12.30
N PHE A 347 -8.26 -13.42 -12.34
CA PHE A 347 -8.38 -12.51 -13.48
C PHE A 347 -7.11 -11.69 -13.73
N LEU A 348 -6.25 -11.50 -12.73
CA LEU A 348 -4.94 -10.88 -12.94
C LEU A 348 -4.02 -11.72 -13.85
N ILE A 349 -4.15 -13.05 -13.85
CA ILE A 349 -3.36 -13.96 -14.70
C ILE A 349 -3.57 -13.68 -16.20
N PRO A 350 -4.82 -13.67 -16.74
CA PRO A 350 -5.06 -13.31 -18.12
C PRO A 350 -4.73 -11.84 -18.41
N VAL A 351 -4.77 -10.91 -17.45
CA VAL A 351 -4.26 -9.55 -17.64
C VAL A 351 -2.74 -9.55 -17.90
N CYS A 352 -1.96 -10.24 -17.08
CA CYS A 352 -0.52 -10.40 -17.31
C CYS A 352 -0.21 -11.13 -18.63
N CYS A 353 -1.01 -12.15 -19.00
CA CYS A 353 -0.86 -12.83 -20.28
C CYS A 353 -1.19 -11.91 -21.47
N ALA A 354 -2.25 -11.10 -21.36
CA ALA A 354 -2.61 -10.11 -22.36
C ALA A 354 -1.49 -9.09 -22.58
N MET A 355 -0.84 -8.64 -21.51
CA MET A 355 0.32 -7.74 -21.60
C MET A 355 1.42 -8.35 -22.47
N LEU A 356 1.75 -9.63 -22.29
CA LEU A 356 2.74 -10.33 -23.10
C LEU A 356 2.32 -10.46 -24.57
N THR A 357 1.06 -10.82 -24.82
CA THR A 357 0.52 -10.98 -26.18
C THR A 357 0.50 -9.66 -26.95
N LEU A 358 0.27 -8.53 -26.29
CA LEU A 358 0.23 -7.23 -26.96
C LEU A 358 1.60 -6.72 -27.41
N ILE A 359 2.68 -7.14 -26.76
CA ILE A 359 4.06 -6.83 -27.18
C ILE A 359 4.74 -7.99 -27.92
N ARG A 360 3.96 -8.99 -28.32
CA ARG A 360 4.43 -10.24 -28.96
C ARG A 360 5.45 -10.01 -30.06
N ASP A 361 5.13 -9.17 -31.04
CA ASP A 361 5.99 -9.01 -32.22
C ASP A 361 7.36 -8.43 -31.84
N GLN A 362 7.41 -7.56 -30.83
CA GLN A 362 8.66 -7.02 -30.29
C GLN A 362 9.45 -8.12 -29.56
N LEU A 363 8.78 -8.96 -28.78
CA LEU A 363 9.41 -10.07 -28.06
C LEU A 363 9.96 -11.16 -28.99
N LEU A 364 9.25 -11.47 -30.07
CA LEU A 364 9.73 -12.46 -31.06
C LEU A 364 10.96 -11.96 -31.81
N ALA A 365 10.98 -10.66 -32.16
CA ALA A 365 12.11 -10.02 -32.84
C ALA A 365 13.31 -9.79 -31.91
N GLY A 366 13.07 -9.57 -30.62
CA GLY A 366 14.10 -9.20 -29.63
C GLY A 366 15.00 -10.35 -29.19
N ASP A 367 16.15 -9.97 -28.63
CA ASP A 367 17.05 -10.85 -27.88
C ASP A 367 16.73 -10.83 -26.38
N PHE A 368 17.48 -11.59 -25.57
CA PHE A 368 17.28 -11.63 -24.12
C PHE A 368 17.28 -10.24 -23.47
N THR A 369 18.18 -9.34 -23.89
CA THR A 369 18.38 -8.04 -23.23
C THR A 369 17.24 -7.08 -23.57
N ILE A 370 16.85 -7.03 -24.85
CA ILE A 370 15.71 -6.23 -25.31
C ILE A 370 14.42 -6.72 -24.64
N ASN A 371 14.20 -8.03 -24.64
CA ASN A 371 12.98 -8.61 -24.08
C ASN A 371 12.90 -8.40 -22.58
N MET A 372 14.00 -8.55 -21.85
CA MET A 372 14.02 -8.27 -20.41
C MET A 372 13.68 -6.81 -20.11
N ARG A 373 14.22 -5.87 -20.90
CA ARG A 373 13.87 -4.45 -20.77
C ARG A 373 12.39 -4.20 -21.06
N LEU A 374 11.84 -4.75 -22.14
CA LEU A 374 10.42 -4.59 -22.48
C LEU A 374 9.48 -5.15 -21.39
N LEU A 375 9.89 -6.20 -20.69
CA LEU A 375 9.12 -6.82 -19.61
C LEU A 375 9.24 -6.08 -18.28
N GLN A 376 10.35 -5.38 -18.04
CA GLN A 376 10.58 -4.60 -16.82
C GLN A 376 10.12 -3.15 -16.96
N ASP A 377 10.18 -2.61 -18.18
CA ASP A 377 9.74 -1.27 -18.56
C ASP A 377 8.65 -1.40 -19.65
N TYR A 378 7.44 -1.75 -19.24
CA TYR A 378 6.37 -2.11 -20.16
C TYR A 378 5.99 -0.95 -21.11
N PRO A 379 5.99 -1.14 -22.45
CA PRO A 379 5.95 -0.03 -23.39
C PRO A 379 4.54 0.45 -23.78
N ILE A 380 3.48 -0.27 -23.39
CA ILE A 380 2.12 0.06 -23.79
C ILE A 380 1.42 0.85 -22.69
N SER A 381 0.90 2.02 -23.06
CA SER A 381 0.11 2.87 -22.16
C SER A 381 -1.40 2.67 -22.30
N ASP A 382 -1.89 2.02 -23.36
CA ASP A 382 -3.33 1.79 -23.53
C ASP A 382 -3.82 0.60 -22.69
N VAL A 383 -4.24 0.91 -21.46
CA VAL A 383 -4.84 -0.04 -20.52
C VAL A 383 -6.11 -0.68 -21.08
N HIS A 384 -6.91 0.04 -21.88
CA HIS A 384 -8.15 -0.51 -22.39
C HIS A 384 -7.90 -1.69 -23.34
N ALA A 385 -6.89 -1.59 -24.20
CA ALA A 385 -6.47 -2.70 -25.06
C ALA A 385 -6.05 -3.93 -24.23
N ILE A 386 -5.33 -3.73 -23.12
CA ILE A 386 -4.93 -4.81 -22.20
C ILE A 386 -6.15 -5.48 -21.59
N LEU A 387 -7.10 -4.71 -21.06
CA LEU A 387 -8.28 -5.24 -20.39
C LEU A 387 -9.23 -5.97 -21.35
N ILE A 388 -9.41 -5.45 -22.57
CA ILE A 388 -10.19 -6.13 -23.62
C ILE A 388 -9.53 -7.47 -23.93
N LYS A 389 -8.21 -7.48 -24.16
CA LYS A 389 -7.49 -8.69 -24.48
C LYS A 389 -7.50 -9.69 -23.32
N ALA A 390 -7.38 -9.22 -22.08
CA ALA A 390 -7.49 -10.06 -20.89
C ALA A 390 -8.84 -10.76 -20.80
N LYS A 391 -9.94 -10.05 -21.12
CA LYS A 391 -11.28 -10.62 -21.11
C LYS A 391 -11.46 -11.68 -22.19
N GLU A 392 -10.95 -11.45 -23.40
CA GLU A 392 -10.90 -12.48 -24.46
C GLU A 392 -10.18 -13.74 -23.98
N LEU A 393 -9.01 -13.59 -23.34
CA LEU A 393 -8.22 -14.71 -22.83
C LEU A 393 -8.90 -15.46 -21.66
N GLN A 394 -9.68 -14.75 -20.84
CA GLN A 394 -10.48 -15.34 -19.76
C GLN A 394 -11.64 -16.17 -20.31
N ASP A 395 -12.37 -15.61 -21.29
CA ASP A 395 -13.54 -16.24 -21.91
C ASP A 395 -13.17 -17.38 -22.89
N GLY A 396 -11.88 -17.57 -23.13
CA GLY A 396 -11.35 -18.64 -23.98
C GLY A 396 -11.39 -18.32 -25.48
N LEU A 397 -11.70 -17.07 -25.83
CA LEU A 397 -11.82 -16.57 -27.21
C LEU A 397 -10.46 -16.28 -27.87
#